data_AF-A0AB73G038-F1
#
_entry.id   AF-A0AB73G038-F1
#
_cell.length_a   1.000
_cell.length_b   1.000
_cell.length_c   1.000
_cell.angle_alpha   90.00
_cell.angle_beta   90.00
_cell.angle_gamma   90.00
#
_symmetry.space_group_name_H-M   'P 1'
#
loop_
_entity.id
_entity.type
_entity.pdbx_description
1 polymer ?
#
loop_
_entity_poly.entity_id
_entity_poly.type
_entity_poly.pdbx_seq_one_letter_code
_entity_poly.pdbx_strand_id
1 'polypeptide(L)'
;MTLAAALLSLAAFFTPAVFATAPLQLSEREQQIKDHIDARRDEQIDFSAALVNVNSGSRNVEGVRKVGEVLVPEFESLRFATRWIDLPAEMQRAPTLVAERKGASGKRLLLIGHLDTVFA
;
A
#
# COMPACT_ATOMS: atom_id res chain seq x y z
N MET A 1 -16.16 44.85 -55.35
CA MET A 1 -15.77 45.37 -54.02
C MET A 1 -16.64 44.73 -52.94
N THR A 2 -16.65 43.41 -52.94
CA THR A 2 -17.53 42.56 -52.15
C THR A 2 -16.65 41.48 -51.53
N LEU A 3 -16.92 41.13 -50.27
CA LEU A 3 -16.37 39.98 -49.54
C LEU A 3 -15.03 40.16 -48.78
N ALA A 4 -14.72 41.34 -48.24
CA ALA A 4 -13.58 41.47 -47.31
C ALA A 4 -13.95 41.75 -45.84
N ALA A 5 -15.22 42.03 -45.52
CA ALA A 5 -15.61 42.56 -44.21
C ALA A 5 -16.42 41.60 -43.32
N ALA A 6 -16.61 40.33 -43.72
CA ALA A 6 -17.45 39.37 -42.98
C ALA A 6 -16.68 38.22 -42.31
N LEU A 7 -15.35 38.25 -42.32
CA LEU A 7 -14.49 37.15 -41.81
C LEU A 7 -13.72 37.50 -40.54
N LEU A 8 -13.94 38.67 -39.93
CA LEU A 8 -13.22 39.11 -38.73
C LEU A 8 -14.04 39.13 -37.44
N SER A 9 -15.27 38.60 -37.44
CA SER A 9 -16.19 38.69 -36.30
C SER A 9 -16.57 37.36 -35.65
N LEU A 10 -15.99 36.22 -36.05
CA LEU A 10 -16.33 34.90 -35.47
C LEU A 10 -15.16 34.17 -34.78
N ALA A 11 -14.03 34.83 -34.54
CA ALA A 11 -12.87 34.22 -33.88
C ALA A 11 -12.76 34.54 -32.38
N ALA A 12 -13.84 35.01 -31.72
CA ALA A 12 -13.76 35.58 -30.37
C ALA A 12 -14.35 34.73 -29.24
N PHE A 13 -14.75 33.46 -29.46
CA PHE A 13 -15.44 32.67 -28.42
C PHE A 13 -15.01 31.21 -28.32
N PHE A 14 -13.74 30.90 -28.58
CA PHE A 14 -13.17 29.63 -28.14
C PHE A 14 -12.03 29.88 -27.15
N THR A 15 -12.35 30.48 -26.01
CA THR A 15 -11.52 30.33 -24.82
C THR A 15 -11.72 28.88 -24.35
N PRO A 16 -10.72 27.99 -24.48
CA PRO A 16 -10.83 26.70 -23.83
C PRO A 16 -11.02 26.98 -22.34
N ALA A 17 -12.10 26.43 -21.76
CA ALA A 17 -12.25 26.39 -20.32
C ALA A 17 -11.08 25.55 -19.80
N VAL A 18 -10.00 26.23 -19.41
CA VAL A 18 -8.93 25.62 -18.64
C VAL A 18 -9.56 25.36 -17.28
N PHE A 19 -10.06 24.15 -17.09
CA PHE A 19 -10.36 23.65 -15.76
C PHE A 19 -9.04 23.67 -14.99
N ALA A 20 -8.85 24.70 -14.17
CA ALA A 20 -7.79 24.70 -13.19
C ALA A 20 -8.08 23.52 -12.26
N THR A 21 -7.34 22.42 -12.44
CA THR A 21 -7.28 21.37 -11.43
C THR A 21 -6.64 22.03 -10.23
N ALA A 22 -7.44 22.31 -9.19
CA ALA A 22 -6.89 22.74 -7.92
C ALA A 22 -5.86 21.66 -7.52
N PRO A 23 -4.61 22.06 -7.20
CA PRO A 23 -3.63 21.08 -6.75
C PRO A 23 -4.22 20.35 -5.55
N LEU A 24 -4.07 19.03 -5.52
CA LEU A 24 -4.48 18.21 -4.38
C LEU A 24 -3.64 18.66 -3.18
N GLN A 25 -4.20 19.56 -2.36
CA GLN A 25 -3.58 20.02 -1.13
C GLN A 25 -3.89 18.99 -0.04
N LEU A 26 -2.83 18.43 0.53
CA LEU A 26 -2.94 17.57 1.69
C LEU A 26 -3.48 18.39 2.86
N SER A 27 -4.40 17.81 3.61
CA SER A 27 -4.75 18.31 4.94
C SER A 27 -3.51 18.28 5.84
N GLU A 28 -3.51 19.08 6.91
CA GLU A 28 -2.42 19.06 7.90
C GLU A 28 -2.16 17.65 8.45
N ARG A 29 -3.23 16.86 8.62
CA ARG A 29 -3.14 15.48 9.10
C ARG A 29 -2.43 14.57 8.09
N GLU A 30 -2.77 14.69 6.81
CA GLU A 30 -2.12 13.92 5.73
C GLU A 30 -0.66 14.33 5.56
N GLN A 31 -0.36 15.63 5.69
CA GLN A 31 1.02 16.12 5.66
C GLN A 31 1.84 15.53 6.81
N GLN A 32 1.30 15.50 8.04
CA GLN A 32 1.96 14.85 9.18
C GLN A 32 2.24 13.35 8.93
N ILE A 33 1.29 12.63 8.32
CA ILE A 33 1.48 11.21 7.96
C ILE A 33 2.60 11.07 6.94
N LYS A 34 2.59 11.92 5.90
CA LYS A 34 3.63 11.92 4.86
C LYS A 34 5.01 12.20 5.46
N ASP A 35 5.14 13.23 6.29
CA ASP A 35 6.41 13.61 6.90
C ASP A 35 6.93 12.50 7.84
N HIS A 36 6.01 11.83 8.55
CA HIS A 36 6.37 10.67 9.38
C HIS A 36 6.93 9.50 8.58
N ILE A 37 6.33 9.20 7.41
CA ILE A 37 6.78 8.15 6.49
C ILE A 37 8.14 8.53 5.88
N ASP A 38 8.29 9.75 5.38
CA ASP A 38 9.53 10.19 4.74
C ASP A 38 10.71 10.19 5.72
N ALA A 39 10.48 10.56 6.98
CA ALA A 39 11.50 10.50 8.03
C ALA A 39 12.00 9.09 8.38
N ARG A 40 11.30 8.03 7.93
CA ARG A 40 11.62 6.61 8.19
C ARG A 40 11.95 5.82 6.94
N ARG A 41 12.17 6.51 5.82
CA ARG A 41 12.39 5.86 4.51
C ARG A 41 13.48 4.80 4.56
N ASP A 42 14.65 5.14 5.10
CA ASP A 42 15.81 4.23 5.09
C ASP A 42 15.57 3.01 5.99
N GLU A 43 14.97 3.20 7.16
CA GLU A 43 14.53 2.11 8.04
C GLU A 43 13.56 1.15 7.33
N GLN A 44 12.61 1.67 6.55
CA GLN A 44 11.67 0.85 5.79
C GLN A 44 12.31 0.14 4.60
N ILE A 45 13.35 0.72 4.00
CA ILE A 45 14.16 0.06 2.97
C ILE A 45 14.91 -1.13 3.59
N ASP A 46 15.56 -0.92 4.74
CA ASP A 46 16.28 -1.99 5.45
C ASP A 46 15.35 -3.10 5.92
N PHE A 47 14.18 -2.75 6.45
CA PHE A 47 13.15 -3.72 6.81
C PHE A 47 12.66 -4.52 5.59
N SER A 48 12.43 -3.83 4.47
CA SER A 48 12.05 -4.49 3.22
C SER A 48 13.16 -5.43 2.71
N ALA A 49 14.42 -5.03 2.84
CA ALA A 49 15.56 -5.89 2.52
C ALA A 49 15.62 -7.13 3.42
N ALA A 50 15.32 -7.00 4.71
CA ALA A 50 15.25 -8.14 5.62
C ALA A 50 14.19 -9.17 5.21
N LEU A 51 13.05 -8.73 4.69
CA LEU A 51 12.01 -9.61 4.16
C LEU A 51 12.42 -10.23 2.81
N VAL A 52 12.91 -9.42 1.87
CA VAL A 52 13.27 -9.86 0.51
C VAL A 52 14.45 -10.82 0.49
N ASN A 53 15.40 -10.69 1.43
CA ASN A 53 16.53 -11.60 1.56
C ASN A 53 16.16 -12.97 2.14
N VAL A 54 14.90 -13.19 2.54
CA VAL A 54 14.37 -14.52 2.84
C VAL A 54 13.77 -15.10 1.57
N ASN A 55 14.33 -16.21 1.08
CA ASN A 55 13.66 -16.99 0.04
C ASN A 55 12.33 -17.51 0.61
N SER A 56 11.23 -16.88 0.23
CA SER A 56 9.87 -17.30 0.59
C SER A 56 9.10 -17.86 -0.60
N GLY A 57 9.78 -18.55 -1.52
CA GLY A 57 9.12 -19.21 -2.63
C GLY A 57 7.91 -20.04 -2.18
N SER A 58 6.82 -20.09 -2.94
CA SER A 58 5.53 -20.71 -2.55
C SER A 58 5.59 -22.14 -1.99
N ARG A 59 6.66 -22.90 -2.29
CA ARG A 59 6.91 -24.26 -1.78
C ARG A 59 7.95 -24.33 -0.66
N ASN A 60 8.66 -23.23 -0.39
CA ASN A 60 9.58 -23.08 0.73
C ASN A 60 8.80 -22.71 2.00
N VAL A 61 8.15 -23.71 2.60
CA VAL A 61 7.32 -23.54 3.80
C VAL A 61 8.10 -22.89 4.95
N GLU A 62 9.37 -23.25 5.11
CA GLU A 62 10.26 -22.68 6.13
C GLU A 62 10.53 -21.19 5.86
N GLY A 63 10.84 -20.84 4.61
CA GLY A 63 11.05 -19.46 4.19
C GLY A 63 9.83 -18.57 4.38
N VAL A 64 8.65 -19.05 4.00
CA VAL A 64 7.39 -18.33 4.22
C VAL A 64 7.11 -18.13 5.71
N ARG A 65 7.39 -19.14 6.55
CA ARG A 65 7.27 -19.01 8.01
C ARG A 65 8.24 -17.95 8.55
N LYS A 66 9.48 -17.96 8.08
CA LYS A 66 10.52 -16.99 8.49
C LYS A 66 10.15 -15.55 8.14
N VAL A 67 9.55 -15.30 6.96
CA VAL A 67 8.99 -13.97 6.64
C VAL A 67 7.93 -13.56 7.65
N GLY A 68 7.03 -14.46 8.03
CA GLY A 68 6.02 -14.15 9.05
C GLY A 68 6.62 -13.92 10.43
N GLU A 69 7.67 -14.64 10.81
CA GLU A 69 8.40 -14.42 12.07
C GLU A 69 9.04 -13.03 12.15
N VAL A 70 9.51 -12.47 11.03
CA VAL A 70 9.98 -11.07 10.96
C VAL A 70 8.83 -10.08 11.16
N LEU A 71 7.62 -10.39 10.69
CA LEU A 71 6.45 -9.51 10.78
C LEU A 71 5.73 -9.56 12.14
N VAL A 72 5.82 -10.67 12.87
CA VAL A 72 5.20 -10.83 14.20
C VAL A 72 5.55 -9.66 15.16
N PRO A 73 6.83 -9.32 15.41
CA PRO A 73 7.16 -8.24 16.33
C PRO A 73 6.62 -6.87 15.88
N GLU A 74 6.53 -6.62 14.57
CA GLU A 74 5.94 -5.38 14.04
C GLU A 74 4.44 -5.27 14.32
N PHE A 75 3.70 -6.38 14.18
CA PHE A 75 2.28 -6.41 14.56
C PHE A 75 2.09 -6.26 16.08
N GLU A 76 2.92 -6.93 16.88
CA GLU A 76 2.86 -6.87 18.34
C GLU A 76 3.21 -5.47 18.86
N SER A 77 4.18 -4.77 18.25
CA SER A 77 4.52 -3.38 18.59
C SER A 77 3.34 -2.42 18.38
N LEU A 78 2.50 -2.71 17.37
CA LEU A 78 1.25 -2.03 17.06
C LEU A 78 0.05 -2.53 17.90
N ARG A 79 0.30 -3.41 18.87
CA ARG A 79 -0.68 -4.00 19.80
C ARG A 79 -1.70 -4.92 19.14
N PHE A 80 -1.31 -5.61 18.07
CA PHE A 80 -2.06 -6.76 17.57
C PHE A 80 -1.68 -8.02 18.36
N ALA A 81 -2.64 -8.91 18.56
CA ALA A 81 -2.38 -10.27 18.99
C ALA A 81 -2.16 -11.14 17.75
N THR A 82 -1.00 -11.78 17.65
CA THR A 82 -0.64 -12.65 16.53
C THR A 82 -0.83 -14.12 16.87
N ARG A 83 -1.25 -14.92 15.89
CA ARG A 83 -1.35 -16.38 15.98
C ARG A 83 -1.17 -17.02 14.62
N TRP A 84 -0.62 -18.24 14.62
CA TRP A 84 -0.51 -19.07 13.43
C TRP A 84 -1.71 -20.02 13.32
N ILE A 85 -2.25 -20.17 12.12
CA ILE A 85 -3.27 -21.17 11.79
C ILE A 85 -2.65 -22.20 10.87
N ASP A 86 -2.50 -23.42 11.36
CA ASP A 86 -2.03 -24.53 10.54
C ASP A 86 -3.06 -24.90 9.46
N LEU A 87 -2.53 -25.24 8.28
CA LEU A 87 -3.30 -25.74 7.16
C LEU A 87 -3.20 -27.27 7.09
N PRO A 88 -4.17 -27.97 6.49
CA PRO A 88 -4.08 -29.41 6.27
C PRO A 88 -2.76 -29.79 5.56
N ALA A 89 -2.12 -30.86 6.02
CA ALA A 89 -0.79 -31.25 5.56
C ALA A 89 -0.74 -31.54 4.06
N GLU A 90 -1.86 -31.99 3.49
CA GLU A 90 -2.02 -32.30 2.07
C GLU A 90 -1.87 -31.05 1.18
N MET A 91 -2.09 -29.86 1.73
CA MET A 91 -1.95 -28.60 0.99
C MET A 91 -0.48 -28.23 0.74
N GLN A 92 0.47 -28.76 1.52
CA GLN A 92 1.90 -28.45 1.42
C GLN A 92 2.17 -26.93 1.42
N ARG A 93 1.45 -26.20 2.28
CA ARG A 93 1.55 -24.74 2.44
C ARG A 93 2.00 -24.37 3.84
N ALA A 94 2.61 -23.20 3.97
CA ALA A 94 2.91 -22.63 5.28
C ALA A 94 1.62 -22.26 6.03
N PRO A 95 1.66 -22.26 7.38
CA PRO A 95 0.53 -21.77 8.18
C PRO A 95 0.22 -20.32 7.85
N THR A 96 -1.03 -19.92 8.10
CA THR A 96 -1.45 -18.52 7.92
C THR A 96 -1.16 -17.73 9.20
N LEU A 97 -0.43 -16.62 9.07
CA LEU A 97 -0.27 -15.65 10.16
C LEU A 97 -1.52 -14.76 10.24
N VAL A 98 -2.16 -14.71 11.41
CA VAL A 98 -3.27 -13.80 11.70
C VAL A 98 -2.87 -12.84 12.80
N ALA A 99 -3.05 -11.54 12.54
CA ALA A 99 -2.91 -10.46 13.51
C ALA A 99 -4.29 -9.82 13.76
N GLU A 100 -4.75 -9.80 15.00
CA GLU A 100 -6.04 -9.19 15.39
C GLU A 100 -5.84 -8.10 16.44
N ARG A 101 -6.51 -6.96 16.25
CA ARG A 101 -6.60 -5.90 17.27
C ARG A 101 -8.05 -5.42 17.40
N LYS A 102 -8.57 -5.42 18.62
CA LYS A 102 -9.92 -4.92 18.92
C LYS A 102 -9.88 -3.43 19.27
N GLY A 103 -10.60 -2.63 18.49
CA GLY A 103 -10.86 -1.22 18.78
C GLY A 103 -12.11 -1.03 19.65
N ALA A 104 -12.25 0.13 20.29
CA ALA A 104 -13.43 0.48 21.09
C ALA A 104 -14.64 0.90 20.23
N SER A 105 -14.38 1.46 19.04
CA SER A 105 -15.41 1.95 18.11
C SER A 105 -14.87 1.97 16.68
N GLY A 106 -15.76 2.06 15.70
CA GLY A 106 -15.42 2.15 14.28
C GLY A 106 -15.83 0.94 13.44
N LYS A 107 -15.37 0.90 12.18
CA LYS A 107 -15.63 -0.21 11.25
C LYS A 107 -14.63 -1.33 11.48
N ARG A 108 -15.06 -2.57 11.18
CA ARG A 108 -14.15 -3.72 11.12
C ARG A 108 -13.48 -3.75 9.75
N LEU A 109 -12.16 -3.82 9.73
CA LEU A 109 -11.36 -3.95 8.52
C LEU A 109 -10.73 -5.34 8.48
N LEU A 110 -10.73 -5.96 7.30
CA LEU A 110 -9.99 -7.18 7.01
C LEU A 110 -8.98 -6.84 5.90
N LEU A 111 -7.70 -7.02 6.22
CA LEU A 111 -6.60 -6.85 5.29
C LEU A 111 -6.00 -8.23 5.05
N ILE A 112 -5.81 -8.60 3.79
CA ILE A 112 -5.27 -9.88 3.38
C ILE A 112 -4.07 -9.62 2.47
N GLY A 113 -2.98 -10.35 2.71
CA GLY A 113 -1.80 -10.39 1.87
C GLY A 113 -1.22 -11.81 1.89
N HIS A 114 -0.26 -12.07 1.01
CA HIS A 114 0.50 -13.31 0.99
C HIS A 114 1.98 -13.02 1.29
N LEU A 115 2.64 -13.95 1.97
CA LEU A 115 4.04 -13.82 2.39
C LEU A 115 5.00 -14.51 1.42
N ASP A 116 4.46 -15.36 0.55
CA ASP A 116 5.24 -16.13 -0.39
C ASP A 116 5.48 -15.39 -1.71
N THR A 117 6.53 -15.82 -2.41
CA THR A 117 6.93 -15.31 -3.72
C THR A 117 6.91 -16.41 -4.77
N VAL A 118 6.92 -16.01 -6.05
CA VAL A 118 7.14 -16.94 -7.17
C VAL A 118 8.62 -17.24 -7.41
N PHE A 119 9.52 -16.46 -6.81
CA PHE A 119 10.97 -16.56 -6.94
C PHE A 119 11.59 -17.26 -5.73
N ALA A 120 12.75 -17.88 -5.95
CA ALA A 120 13.53 -18.64 -4.97
C ALA A 120 15.02 -18.34 -5.14
#